data_AF-A0A838L3N8-F1
#
_entry.id   AF-A0A838L3N8-F1
#
_cell.length_a   1.000
_cell.length_b   1.000
_cell.length_c   1.000
_cell.angle_alpha   90.00
_cell.angle_beta   90.00
_cell.angle_gamma   90.00
#
_symmetry.space_group_name_H-M   'P 1'
#
loop_
_entity.id
_entity.type
_entity.pdbx_description
1 polymer ?
#
loop_
_entity_poly.entity_id
_entity_poly.type
_entity_poly.pdbx_seq_one_letter_code
_entity_poly.pdbx_strand_id
1 'polypeptide(L)'
;MASAGGVRTGIAPEPLDRALGFASIAMLALVLAAIARGHAHWGEPPAAVWGHLALVIAALVLTPVMMLRTKGSDRHRLLGTIWVALLLAIAIEGFFIPLHGRSFSPIWLISLFVLWRVPTAFLAARRHQVARHRAAMRGTVIGAFVVAGLFTLPFGRMLGIWLFHG
;
A
#
# COMPACT_ATOMS: atom_id res chain seq x y z
N MET A 1 -38.93 -18.26 23.14
CA MET A 1 -38.37 -18.77 21.86
C MET A 1 -37.46 -17.70 21.28
N ALA A 2 -36.34 -18.12 20.68
CA ALA A 2 -35.17 -17.37 20.22
C ALA A 2 -35.49 -16.11 19.36
N SER A 3 -34.66 -15.08 19.25
CA SER A 3 -33.20 -15.08 19.10
C SER A 3 -32.64 -13.67 19.36
N ALA A 4 -31.69 -13.54 20.30
CA ALA A 4 -30.86 -12.35 20.41
C ALA A 4 -29.91 -12.33 19.20
N GLY A 5 -30.25 -11.53 18.19
CA GLY A 5 -29.38 -11.24 17.07
C GLY A 5 -28.13 -10.55 17.59
N GLY A 6 -27.06 -11.32 17.83
CA GLY A 6 -25.76 -10.79 18.19
C GLY A 6 -25.29 -9.84 17.09
N VAL A 7 -25.44 -8.53 17.32
CA VAL A 7 -24.82 -7.49 16.50
C VAL A 7 -23.34 -7.81 16.51
N ARG A 8 -22.79 -8.26 15.37
CA ARG A 8 -21.36 -8.44 15.22
C ARG A 8 -20.74 -7.05 15.37
N THR A 9 -20.29 -6.71 16.57
CA THR A 9 -19.67 -5.42 16.86
C THR A 9 -18.38 -5.32 16.06
N GLY A 10 -18.43 -4.56 14.96
CA GLY A 10 -17.25 -4.30 14.15
C GLY A 10 -16.17 -3.62 14.99
N ILE A 11 -14.90 -3.96 14.73
CA ILE A 11 -13.79 -3.41 15.52
C ILE A 11 -13.49 -1.99 15.01
N ALA A 12 -13.65 -1.00 15.90
CA ALA A 12 -13.37 0.40 15.59
C ALA A 12 -11.86 0.63 15.31
N PRO A 13 -11.52 1.64 14.48
CA PRO A 13 -10.13 2.02 14.23
C PRO A 13 -9.49 2.70 15.45
N GLU A 14 -8.27 2.28 15.77
CA GLU A 14 -7.44 2.91 16.80
C GLU A 14 -6.75 4.18 16.27
N PRO A 15 -6.20 5.04 17.14
CA PRO A 15 -5.46 6.23 16.75
C PRO A 15 -4.34 5.95 15.73
N LEU A 16 -3.59 4.85 15.91
CA LEU A 16 -2.56 4.44 14.95
C LEU A 16 -3.14 4.08 13.59
N ASP A 17 -4.30 3.41 13.53
CA ASP A 17 -4.95 3.11 12.24
C ASP A 17 -5.37 4.40 11.54
N ARG A 18 -5.88 5.36 12.31
CA ARG A 18 -6.26 6.69 11.77
C ARG A 18 -5.05 7.44 11.24
N ALA A 19 -3.96 7.48 12.00
CA ALA A 19 -2.71 8.10 11.58
C ALA A 19 -2.17 7.48 10.29
N LEU A 20 -2.18 6.15 10.17
CA LEU A 20 -1.76 5.45 8.96
C LEU A 20 -2.71 5.70 7.78
N GLY A 21 -4.02 5.78 8.03
CA GLY A 21 -5.01 6.18 7.05
C GLY A 21 -4.73 7.58 6.50
N PHE A 22 -4.56 8.58 7.36
CA PHE A 22 -4.21 9.94 6.93
C PHE A 22 -2.85 10.03 6.26
N ALA A 23 -1.84 9.29 6.74
CA ALA A 23 -0.54 9.21 6.09
C ALA A 23 -0.65 8.65 4.66
N SER A 24 -1.50 7.64 4.44
CA SER A 24 -1.75 7.12 3.09
C SER A 24 -2.49 8.11 2.18
N ILE A 25 -3.40 8.93 2.72
CA ILE A 25 -4.04 10.03 1.97
C ILE A 25 -3.00 11.08 1.59
N ALA A 26 -2.15 11.50 2.54
CA ALA A 26 -1.09 12.47 2.29
C ALA A 26 -0.09 11.96 1.24
N MET A 27 0.31 10.69 1.34
CA MET A 27 1.20 10.06 0.35
C MET A 27 0.54 10.00 -1.03
N LEU A 28 -0.75 9.61 -1.12
CA LEU A 28 -1.50 9.61 -2.37
C LEU A 28 -1.53 11.02 -2.99
N ALA A 29 -1.81 12.05 -2.18
CA ALA A 29 -1.83 13.44 -2.65
C ALA A 29 -0.46 13.88 -3.18
N LEU A 30 0.63 13.52 -2.48
CA LEU A 30 2.00 13.81 -2.93
C LEU A 30 2.32 13.13 -4.26
N VAL A 31 1.95 11.85 -4.42
CA VAL A 31 2.15 11.12 -5.67
C VAL A 31 1.37 11.76 -6.82
N LEU A 32 0.09 12.10 -6.61
CA LEU A 32 -0.73 12.76 -7.62
C LEU A 32 -0.19 14.15 -7.98
N ALA A 33 0.27 14.92 -7.00
CA ALA A 33 0.90 16.22 -7.23
C ALA A 33 2.19 16.10 -8.06
N ALA A 34 3.04 15.12 -7.75
CA ALA A 34 4.26 14.85 -8.50
C ALA A 34 3.95 14.48 -9.97
N ILE A 35 2.95 13.62 -10.20
CA ILE A 35 2.52 13.24 -11.56
C ILE A 35 2.00 14.46 -12.32
N ALA A 36 1.17 15.29 -11.69
CA ALA A 36 0.59 16.47 -12.31
C ALA A 36 1.66 17.52 -12.68
N ARG A 37 2.64 17.77 -11.80
CA ARG A 37 3.76 18.68 -12.10
C ARG A 37 4.63 18.14 -13.23
N GLY A 38 4.91 16.83 -13.23
CA GLY A 38 5.69 16.16 -14.25
C GLY A 38 5.02 15.96 -15.61
N HIS A 39 3.87 16.59 -15.90
CA HIS A 39 3.11 16.35 -17.13
C HIS A 39 3.91 16.54 -18.43
N ALA A 40 4.87 17.48 -18.44
CA ALA A 40 5.75 17.71 -19.58
C ALA A 40 6.66 16.51 -19.90
N HIS A 41 6.91 15.63 -18.92
CA HIS A 41 7.83 14.50 -18.99
C HIS A 41 7.14 13.14 -19.07
N TRP A 42 5.81 13.09 -19.28
CA TRP A 42 5.07 11.81 -19.27
C TRP A 42 5.50 10.82 -20.37
N GLY A 43 6.18 11.30 -21.42
CA GLY A 43 6.72 10.46 -22.49
C GLY A 43 8.05 9.77 -22.17
N GLU A 44 8.73 10.14 -21.09
CA GLU A 44 10.06 9.60 -20.75
C GLU A 44 10.02 8.23 -20.04
N PRO A 45 9.10 7.96 -19.08
CA PRO A 45 9.14 6.73 -18.32
C PRO A 45 8.70 5.52 -19.15
N PRO A 46 9.36 4.36 -19.00
CA PRO A 46 8.90 3.11 -19.61
C PRO A 46 7.47 2.75 -19.18
N ALA A 47 6.73 2.06 -20.04
CA ALA A 47 5.37 1.60 -19.75
C ALA A 47 5.27 0.76 -18.45
N ALA A 48 6.32 0.01 -18.11
CA ALA A 48 6.38 -0.74 -16.85
C ALA A 48 6.32 0.16 -15.60
N VAL A 49 6.89 1.37 -15.65
CA VAL A 49 6.81 2.33 -14.55
C VAL A 49 5.39 2.84 -14.37
N TRP A 50 4.68 3.10 -15.47
CA TRP A 50 3.27 3.48 -15.44
C TRP A 50 2.36 2.37 -14.90
N GLY A 51 2.62 1.11 -15.27
CA GLY A 51 1.92 -0.05 -14.72
C GLY A 51 2.09 -0.15 -13.20
N HIS A 52 3.34 -0.07 -12.73
CA HIS A 52 3.66 -0.09 -11.31
C HIS A 52 2.98 1.07 -10.56
N LEU A 53 3.03 2.27 -11.12
CA LEU A 53 2.42 3.46 -10.53
C LEU A 53 0.90 3.32 -10.42
N ALA A 54 0.24 2.76 -11.44
CA ALA A 54 -1.19 2.51 -11.42
C ALA A 54 -1.58 1.52 -10.29
N LEU A 55 -0.81 0.44 -10.12
CA LEU A 55 -1.04 -0.51 -9.03
C LEU A 55 -0.83 0.15 -7.65
N VAL A 56 0.25 0.92 -7.48
CA VAL A 56 0.55 1.64 -6.24
C VAL A 56 -0.55 2.63 -5.89
N ILE A 57 -1.05 3.40 -6.87
CA ILE A 57 -2.16 4.34 -6.66
C ILE A 57 -3.42 3.59 -6.24
N ALA A 58 -3.78 2.49 -6.93
CA ALA A 58 -4.96 1.70 -6.58
C ALA A 58 -4.87 1.14 -5.15
N ALA A 59 -3.69 0.65 -4.74
CA ALA A 59 -3.46 0.16 -3.39
C ALA A 59 -3.49 1.30 -2.34
N LEU A 60 -2.94 2.47 -2.67
CA LEU A 60 -3.00 3.66 -1.81
C LEU A 60 -4.42 4.15 -1.63
N VAL A 61 -5.28 4.15 -2.65
CA VAL A 61 -6.69 4.55 -2.55
C VAL A 61 -7.48 3.63 -1.61
N LEU A 62 -7.19 2.32 -1.64
CA LEU A 62 -7.86 1.35 -0.77
C LEU A 62 -7.36 1.40 0.69
N THR A 63 -6.15 1.89 0.94
CA THR A 63 -5.53 1.89 2.26
C THR A 63 -6.28 2.72 3.31
N PRO A 64 -6.70 3.98 3.05
CA PRO A 64 -7.53 4.76 3.96
C PRO A 64 -8.85 4.07 4.25
N VAL A 65 -9.48 3.47 3.23
CA VAL A 65 -10.75 2.74 3.38
C VAL A 65 -10.57 1.56 4.33
N MET A 66 -9.45 0.84 4.25
CA MET A 66 -9.14 -0.29 5.13
C MET A 66 -8.78 0.12 6.56
N MET A 67 -8.10 1.25 6.72
CA MET A 67 -7.62 1.72 8.03
C MET A 67 -8.69 2.50 8.81
N LEU A 68 -9.51 3.31 8.14
CA LEU A 68 -10.47 4.23 8.77
C LEU A 68 -11.87 3.61 8.98
N ARG A 69 -12.23 2.55 8.26
CA ARG A 69 -13.54 1.90 8.45
C ARG A 69 -13.52 0.87 9.59
N THR A 70 -14.70 0.58 10.11
CA THR A 70 -14.95 -0.51 11.05
C THR A 70 -14.57 -1.85 10.43
N LYS A 71 -13.71 -2.59 11.13
CA LYS A 71 -13.13 -3.85 10.65
C LYS A 71 -14.07 -5.01 10.91
N GLY A 72 -13.96 -6.06 10.09
CA GLY A 72 -14.68 -7.33 10.28
C GLY A 72 -15.98 -7.49 9.49
N SER A 73 -16.41 -6.47 8.73
CA SER A 73 -17.54 -6.59 7.79
C SER A 73 -17.17 -7.39 6.54
N ASP A 74 -18.17 -7.91 5.82
CA ASP A 74 -17.95 -8.64 4.56
C ASP A 74 -17.30 -7.74 3.50
N ARG A 75 -17.67 -6.45 3.48
CA ARG A 75 -17.01 -5.44 2.64
C ARG A 75 -15.53 -5.26 2.98
N HIS A 76 -15.18 -5.27 4.27
CA HIS A 76 -13.77 -5.20 4.69
C HIS A 76 -12.98 -6.44 4.24
N ARG A 77 -13.58 -7.63 4.28
CA ARG A 77 -12.95 -8.88 3.80
C ARG A 77 -12.73 -8.87 2.28
N LEU A 78 -13.74 -8.43 1.52
CA LEU A 78 -13.64 -8.31 0.07
C LEU A 78 -12.56 -7.31 -0.34
N LEU A 79 -12.64 -6.07 0.16
CA LEU A 79 -11.68 -5.03 -0.15
C LEU A 79 -10.27 -5.38 0.34
N GLY A 80 -10.15 -6.02 1.50
CA GLY A 80 -8.88 -6.52 2.01
C GLY A 80 -8.27 -7.59 1.12
N THR A 81 -9.08 -8.44 0.50
CA THR A 81 -8.60 -9.46 -0.46
C THR A 81 -8.08 -8.80 -1.75
N ILE A 82 -8.81 -7.81 -2.28
CA ILE A 82 -8.37 -7.03 -3.44
C ILE A 82 -7.06 -6.29 -3.12
N TRP A 83 -6.98 -5.66 -1.96
CA TRP A 83 -5.79 -4.94 -1.52
C TRP A 83 -4.58 -5.86 -1.35
N VAL A 84 -4.77 -7.06 -0.81
CA VAL A 84 -3.73 -8.10 -0.75
C VAL A 84 -3.24 -8.49 -2.15
N ALA A 85 -4.15 -8.73 -3.10
CA ALA A 85 -3.78 -9.06 -4.47
C ALA A 85 -2.99 -7.93 -5.15
N LEU A 86 -3.40 -6.67 -4.95
CA LEU A 86 -2.66 -5.50 -5.46
C LEU A 86 -1.25 -5.43 -4.89
N LEU A 87 -1.07 -5.61 -3.58
CA LEU A 87 0.25 -5.60 -2.97
C LEU A 87 1.18 -6.70 -3.48
N LEU A 88 0.64 -7.89 -3.74
CA LEU A 88 1.41 -8.97 -4.34
C LEU A 88 1.82 -8.62 -5.79
N ALA A 89 0.90 -8.05 -6.58
CA ALA A 89 1.22 -7.60 -7.94
C ALA A 89 2.31 -6.52 -7.93
N ILE A 90 2.21 -5.51 -7.07
CA ILE A 90 3.22 -4.45 -6.89
C ILE A 90 4.58 -5.05 -6.54
N ALA A 91 4.61 -5.99 -5.58
CA ALA A 91 5.85 -6.61 -5.13
C ALA A 91 6.49 -7.47 -6.24
N ILE A 92 5.68 -8.21 -7.02
CA ILE A 92 6.16 -9.00 -8.15
C ILE A 92 6.73 -8.07 -9.22
N GLU A 93 6.01 -7.03 -9.63
CA GLU A 93 6.51 -6.05 -10.62
C GLU A 93 7.80 -5.37 -10.16
N GLY A 94 7.95 -5.11 -8.85
CA GLY A 94 9.15 -4.52 -8.25
C GLY A 94 10.45 -5.31 -8.51
N PHE A 95 10.36 -6.63 -8.76
CA PHE A 95 11.53 -7.43 -9.18
C PHE A 95 11.94 -7.19 -10.63
N PHE A 96 10.99 -6.85 -11.49
CA PHE A 96 11.21 -6.67 -12.92
C PHE A 96 11.55 -5.23 -13.32
N ILE A 97 11.57 -4.28 -12.38
CA ILE A 97 12.00 -2.90 -12.61
C ILE A 97 13.48 -2.77 -12.23
N PRO A 98 14.42 -2.83 -13.20
CA PRO A 98 15.84 -2.66 -12.90
C PRO A 98 16.13 -1.23 -12.44
N LEU A 99 16.83 -1.10 -11.31
CA LEU A 99 17.42 0.18 -10.91
C LEU A 99 18.76 0.35 -11.64
N HIS A 100 18.81 1.24 -12.63
CA HIS A 100 20.07 1.66 -13.27
C HIS A 100 20.96 0.49 -13.75
N GLY A 101 20.35 -0.61 -14.23
CA GLY A 101 21.11 -1.79 -14.69
C GLY A 101 21.81 -2.62 -13.59
N ARG A 102 21.59 -2.31 -12.30
CA ARG A 102 22.12 -3.09 -11.17
C ARG A 102 21.09 -4.12 -10.71
N SER A 103 21.52 -5.38 -10.59
CA SER A 103 20.68 -6.49 -10.15
C SER A 103 20.24 -6.43 -8.69
N PHE A 104 20.86 -5.55 -7.86
CA PHE A 104 20.54 -5.42 -6.44
C PHE A 104 20.09 -3.99 -6.10
N SER A 105 18.84 -3.85 -5.66
CA SER A 105 18.23 -2.58 -5.28
C SER A 105 17.52 -2.73 -3.92
N PRO A 106 17.47 -1.69 -3.07
CA PRO A 106 16.66 -1.70 -1.85
C PRO A 106 15.19 -2.10 -2.08
N ILE A 107 14.67 -1.88 -3.29
CA ILE A 107 13.32 -2.30 -3.71
C ILE A 107 13.14 -3.83 -3.60
N TRP A 108 14.19 -4.62 -3.80
CA TRP A 108 14.12 -6.08 -3.68
C TRP A 108 13.89 -6.53 -2.24
N LEU A 109 14.52 -5.85 -1.28
CA LEU A 109 14.31 -6.11 0.14
C LEU A 109 12.88 -5.79 0.56
N ILE A 110 12.35 -4.65 0.07
CA ILE A 110 10.96 -4.26 0.33
C ILE A 110 9.99 -5.24 -0.34
N SER A 111 10.27 -5.66 -1.57
CA SER A 111 9.43 -6.61 -2.31
C SER A 111 9.39 -7.98 -1.63
N LEU A 112 10.54 -8.50 -1.20
CA LEU A 112 10.62 -9.75 -0.43
C LEU A 112 9.88 -9.65 0.91
N PHE A 113 10.04 -8.52 1.61
CA PHE A 113 9.30 -8.25 2.84
C PHE A 113 7.78 -8.28 2.61
N VAL A 114 7.29 -7.61 1.56
CA VAL A 114 5.85 -7.58 1.23
C VAL A 114 5.35 -8.97 0.84
N LEU A 115 6.09 -9.71 -0.01
CA LEU A 115 5.75 -11.07 -0.41
C LEU A 115 5.68 -12.04 0.77
N TRP A 116 6.45 -11.83 1.83
CA TRP A 116 6.37 -12.65 3.03
C TRP A 116 5.28 -12.18 4.02
N ARG A 117 5.16 -10.87 4.25
CA ARG A 117 4.25 -10.29 5.25
C ARG A 117 2.78 -10.34 4.83
N VAL A 118 2.49 -10.14 3.55
CA VAL A 118 1.11 -10.07 3.06
C VAL A 118 0.39 -11.43 3.15
N PRO A 119 0.97 -12.55 2.68
CA PRO A 119 0.35 -13.87 2.84
C PRO A 119 0.21 -14.27 4.30
N THR A 120 1.21 -13.97 5.14
CA THR A 120 1.12 -14.27 6.58
C THR A 120 0.04 -13.45 7.28
N ALA A 121 -0.18 -12.20 6.88
CA ALA A 121 -1.30 -11.37 7.35
C ALA A 121 -2.66 -11.94 6.92
N PHE A 122 -2.76 -12.44 5.68
CA PHE A 122 -3.97 -13.07 5.15
C PHE A 122 -4.30 -14.38 5.87
N LEU A 123 -3.31 -15.24 6.09
CA LEU A 123 -3.47 -16.48 6.85
C LEU A 123 -3.84 -16.21 8.30
N ALA A 124 -3.25 -15.19 8.94
CA ALA A 124 -3.64 -14.78 10.28
C ALA A 124 -5.11 -14.34 10.36
N ALA A 125 -5.63 -13.63 9.35
CA ALA A 125 -7.06 -13.31 9.24
C ALA A 125 -7.93 -14.57 9.10
N ARG A 126 -7.51 -15.55 8.28
CA ARG A 126 -8.22 -16.83 8.12
C ARG A 126 -8.25 -17.65 9.41
N ARG A 127 -7.18 -17.58 10.21
CA ARG A 127 -7.07 -18.23 11.53
C ARG A 127 -7.71 -17.43 12.66
N HIS A 128 -8.44 -16.35 12.34
CA HIS A 128 -9.07 -15.45 13.32
C HIS A 128 -8.08 -14.83 14.34
N GLN A 129 -6.78 -14.76 13.99
CA GLN A 129 -5.74 -14.15 14.81
C GLN A 129 -5.68 -12.63 14.57
N VAL A 130 -6.69 -11.91 15.08
CA VAL A 130 -6.91 -10.48 14.81
C VAL A 130 -5.71 -9.61 15.20
N ALA A 131 -5.09 -9.87 16.35
CA ALA A 131 -3.92 -9.11 16.80
C ALA A 131 -2.73 -9.23 15.81
N ARG A 132 -2.43 -10.46 15.38
CA ARG A 132 -1.34 -10.74 14.43
C ARG A 132 -1.64 -10.18 13.05
N HIS A 133 -2.87 -10.33 12.57
CA HIS A 133 -3.32 -9.73 11.31
C HIS A 133 -3.13 -8.21 11.33
N ARG A 134 -3.60 -7.55 12.39
CA ARG A 134 -3.51 -6.10 12.53
C ARG A 134 -2.07 -5.59 12.58
N ALA A 135 -1.21 -6.25 13.36
CA ALA A 135 0.20 -5.89 13.44
C ALA A 135 0.90 -6.06 12.07
N ALA A 136 0.58 -7.12 11.33
CA ALA A 136 1.11 -7.34 9.99
C ALA A 136 0.62 -6.26 9.02
N MET A 137 -0.68 -5.95 8.98
CA MET A 137 -1.24 -4.91 8.11
C MET A 137 -0.65 -3.53 8.38
N ARG A 138 -0.52 -3.12 9.65
CA ARG A 138 0.15 -1.87 10.04
C ARG A 138 1.59 -1.82 9.56
N GLY A 139 2.35 -2.90 9.78
CA GLY A 139 3.72 -3.01 9.32
C GLY A 139 3.85 -2.93 7.80
N THR A 140 2.91 -3.53 7.06
CA THR A 140 2.86 -3.45 5.60
C THR A 140 2.58 -2.03 5.13
N VAL A 141 1.62 -1.30 5.72
CA VAL A 141 1.35 0.10 5.36
C VAL A 141 2.56 0.99 5.64
N ILE A 142 3.21 0.82 6.80
CA ILE A 142 4.42 1.57 7.15
C ILE A 142 5.54 1.27 6.16
N GLY A 143 5.86 0.00 5.91
CA GLY A 143 6.96 -0.40 5.04
C GLY A 143 6.70 -0.08 3.56
N ALA A 144 5.55 -0.51 3.04
CA ALA A 144 5.25 -0.49 1.61
C ALA A 144 4.77 0.87 1.09
N PHE A 145 4.20 1.73 1.95
CA PHE A 145 3.71 3.04 1.51
C PHE A 145 4.45 4.19 2.13
N VAL A 146 4.65 4.21 3.45
CA VAL A 146 5.33 5.34 4.10
C VAL A 146 6.82 5.30 3.81
N VAL A 147 7.49 4.21 4.16
CA VAL A 147 8.94 4.07 3.94
C VAL A 147 9.24 4.02 2.44
N ALA A 148 8.59 3.14 1.68
CA ALA A 148 8.85 3.05 0.24
C ALA A 148 8.51 4.36 -0.51
N GLY A 149 7.40 5.02 -0.19
CA GLY A 149 7.04 6.32 -0.77
C GLY A 149 8.03 7.43 -0.39
N LEU A 150 8.55 7.43 0.84
CA LEU A 150 9.63 8.33 1.20
C LEU A 150 10.92 8.01 0.44
N PHE A 151 11.19 6.77 0.06
CA PHE A 151 12.36 6.41 -0.75
C PHE A 151 12.25 6.83 -2.23
N THR A 152 11.05 7.16 -2.74
CA THR A 152 10.86 7.61 -4.13
C THR A 152 11.06 9.11 -4.34
N LEU A 153 11.13 9.90 -3.26
CA LEU A 153 11.27 11.36 -3.30
C LEU A 153 12.74 11.87 -3.28
N PRO A 154 13.64 11.42 -2.40
CA PRO A 154 15.03 11.86 -2.36
C PRO A 154 15.87 11.17 -3.45
N PHE A 155 17.11 11.65 -3.63
CA PHE A 155 18.15 11.09 -4.51
C PHE A 155 17.98 11.31 -6.02
N GLY A 156 17.33 12.40 -6.45
CA GLY A 156 17.18 12.70 -7.88
C GLY A 156 16.34 11.66 -8.62
N ARG A 157 15.36 11.04 -7.95
CA ARG A 157 14.41 10.13 -8.58
C ARG A 157 13.28 10.89 -9.26
N MET A 158 12.71 10.29 -10.30
CA MET A 158 11.67 10.87 -11.17
C MET A 158 10.58 11.64 -10.41
N LEU A 159 9.89 11.00 -9.46
CA LEU A 159 8.82 11.65 -8.69
C LEU A 159 9.31 12.83 -7.84
N GLY A 160 10.52 12.72 -7.25
CA GLY A 160 11.15 13.81 -6.52
C GLY A 160 11.54 14.99 -7.41
N ILE A 161 12.09 14.70 -8.60
CA ILE A 161 12.41 15.73 -9.60
C ILE A 161 11.14 16.46 -10.02
N TRP A 162 10.09 15.73 -10.39
CA TRP A 162 8.82 16.32 -10.79
C TRP A 162 8.16 17.13 -9.67
N LEU A 163 8.30 16.71 -8.41
CA LEU A 163 7.68 17.41 -7.27
C LEU A 163 8.42 18.69 -6.87
N PHE A 164 9.75 18.66 -6.81
CA PHE A 164 10.55 19.78 -6.28
C PHE A 164 11.13 20.70 -7.36
N HIS A 165 11.29 20.19 -8.59
CA HIS A 165 11.93 20.90 -9.71
C HIS A 165 11.05 20.98 -10.97
N GLY A 166 9.90 20.29 -10.99
CA GLY A 166 8.90 20.35 -12.06
C GLY A 166 7.97 21.53 -11.97
#